data_AF-A0A2E9VIS5-F1
#
_entry.id   AF-A0A2E9VIS5-F1
#
_cell.length_a   1.000
_cell.length_b   1.000
_cell.length_c   1.000
_cell.angle_alpha   90.00
_cell.angle_beta   90.00
_cell.angle_gamma   90.00
#
_symmetry.space_group_name_H-M   'P 1'
#
loop_
_entity.id
_entity.type
_entity.pdbx_description
1 polymer ?
#
loop_
_entity_poly.entity_id
_entity_poly.type
_entity_poly.pdbx_seq_one_letter_code
_entity_poly.pdbx_strand_id
1 'polypeptide(L)'
;MSTTRIKASDRTKVCQQIVTELKKKYGSRTPKADRTVLDSLLFAICLEGTPHDQAEAALLKFQESFFDYNEARVSSITELQKVFVDLSEPEWRAMRVRESLQIIFEGRYSYDIEDFKKKNLDAAEKYLKSIKSLTPFVIDYTMMTTLGSHTVPVNSSILECCIVLGLLPADTDISSAGDQLKAAVRKADAPLFFYLINELANDENYATLIHELDPPDQDDQMATLKHSAPHLKELLAGKLKSNSKPAKKSTSSSKTKSTAEKAPKKKTSKKTASTTAKKSSGTTKKKTAKKATKKK
;
A
#
# COMPACT_ATOMS: atom_id res chain seq x y z
N MET A 1 30.77 -14.45 10.58
CA MET A 1 29.48 -15.08 10.24
C MET A 1 29.34 -15.05 8.72
N SER A 2 29.23 -16.21 8.08
CA SER A 2 29.19 -16.30 6.62
C SER A 2 27.76 -16.08 6.15
N THR A 3 27.40 -14.85 5.77
CA THR A 3 26.11 -14.53 5.15
C THR A 3 26.07 -15.23 3.79
N THR A 4 25.39 -16.36 3.71
CA THR A 4 25.27 -17.10 2.46
C THR A 4 24.38 -16.29 1.53
N ARG A 5 24.94 -15.69 0.48
CA ARG A 5 24.17 -14.92 -0.51
C ARG A 5 23.06 -15.80 -1.09
N ILE A 6 21.82 -15.40 -0.86
CA ILE A 6 20.64 -16.03 -1.48
C ILE A 6 20.73 -15.84 -2.99
N LYS A 7 20.69 -16.94 -3.75
CA LYS A 7 20.59 -16.90 -5.20
C LYS A 7 19.14 -16.60 -5.60
N ALA A 8 18.95 -15.87 -6.70
CA ALA A 8 17.61 -15.61 -7.25
C ALA A 8 16.83 -16.92 -7.53
N SER A 9 17.54 -17.99 -7.91
CA SER A 9 16.98 -19.32 -8.11
C SER A 9 16.36 -19.92 -6.85
N ASP A 10 16.91 -19.63 -5.68
CA ASP A 10 16.42 -20.19 -4.41
C ASP A 10 15.11 -19.49 -4.00
N ARG A 11 15.04 -18.16 -4.17
CA ARG A 11 13.80 -17.40 -3.96
C ARG A 11 12.70 -17.87 -4.91
N THR A 12 13.04 -18.07 -6.18
CA THR A 12 12.09 -18.57 -7.18
C THR A 12 11.51 -19.92 -6.79
N LYS A 13 12.33 -20.86 -6.31
CA LYS A 13 11.87 -22.18 -5.85
C LYS A 13 10.91 -22.06 -4.66
N VAL A 14 11.23 -21.21 -3.69
CA VAL A 14 10.37 -21.00 -2.51
C VAL A 14 9.05 -20.34 -2.91
N CYS A 15 9.06 -19.31 -3.75
CA CYS A 15 7.84 -18.71 -4.29
C CYS A 15 6.97 -19.74 -5.03
N GLN A 16 7.57 -20.66 -5.80
CA GLN A 16 6.83 -21.74 -6.46
C GLN A 16 6.18 -22.72 -5.47
N GLN A 17 6.84 -23.01 -4.34
CA GLN A 17 6.27 -23.84 -3.27
C GLN A 17 5.10 -23.12 -2.60
N ILE A 18 5.26 -21.84 -2.26
CA ILE A 18 4.20 -20.99 -1.70
C ILE A 18 2.99 -20.96 -2.63
N VAL A 19 3.19 -20.67 -3.92
CA VAL A 19 2.13 -20.68 -4.93
C VAL A 19 1.43 -22.04 -4.97
N THR A 20 2.18 -23.14 -4.95
CA THR A 20 1.60 -24.49 -4.96
C THR A 20 0.68 -24.74 -3.76
N GLU A 21 1.04 -24.27 -2.56
CA GLU A 21 0.19 -24.42 -1.37
C GLU A 21 -1.03 -23.49 -1.41
N LEU A 22 -0.84 -22.22 -1.78
CA LEU A 22 -1.95 -21.26 -1.88
C LEU A 22 -2.97 -21.67 -2.94
N LYS A 23 -2.52 -22.26 -4.05
CA LYS A 23 -3.40 -22.81 -5.09
C LYS A 23 -4.39 -23.86 -4.59
N LYS A 24 -4.01 -24.63 -3.56
CA LYS A 24 -4.90 -25.65 -2.97
C LYS A 24 -6.06 -25.01 -2.22
N LYS A 25 -5.85 -23.80 -1.68
CA LYS A 25 -6.84 -23.09 -0.88
C LYS A 25 -7.67 -22.10 -1.69
N TYR A 26 -7.02 -21.27 -2.51
CA TYR A 26 -7.66 -20.17 -3.24
C TYR A 26 -7.86 -20.45 -4.74
N GLY A 27 -7.47 -21.65 -5.20
CA GLY A 27 -7.59 -22.06 -6.59
C GLY A 27 -6.39 -21.65 -7.46
N SER A 28 -6.35 -22.19 -8.69
CA SER A 28 -5.19 -22.07 -9.59
C SER A 28 -5.33 -21.04 -10.70
N ARG A 29 -6.44 -20.30 -10.74
CA ARG A 29 -6.74 -19.34 -11.80
C ARG A 29 -6.91 -17.96 -11.20
N THR A 30 -6.14 -17.01 -11.70
CA THR A 30 -6.44 -15.59 -11.51
C THR A 30 -7.78 -15.29 -12.20
N PRO A 31 -8.70 -14.57 -11.55
CA PRO A 31 -9.88 -14.04 -12.21
C PRO A 31 -9.45 -13.27 -13.47
N LYS A 32 -9.94 -13.70 -14.63
CA LYS A 32 -9.67 -12.97 -15.89
C LYS A 32 -10.64 -11.82 -15.95
N ALA A 33 -10.11 -10.61 -15.94
CA ALA A 33 -10.88 -9.43 -16.27
C ALA A 33 -10.23 -8.72 -17.45
N ASP A 34 -10.95 -8.67 -18.57
CA ASP A 34 -10.57 -7.86 -19.73
C ASP A 34 -11.02 -6.41 -19.45
N ARG A 35 -10.16 -5.68 -18.74
CA ARG A 35 -10.43 -4.31 -18.29
C ARG A 35 -9.72 -3.29 -19.16
N THR A 36 -10.35 -2.12 -19.27
CA THR A 36 -9.66 -0.91 -19.72
C THR A 36 -8.56 -0.54 -18.71
N VAL A 37 -7.61 0.29 -19.11
CA VAL A 37 -6.58 0.86 -18.23
C VAL A 37 -7.25 1.68 -17.12
N LEU A 38 -8.30 2.43 -17.45
CA LEU A 38 -9.07 3.18 -16.46
C LEU A 38 -9.79 2.25 -15.48
N ASP A 39 -10.54 1.25 -15.96
CA ASP A 39 -11.23 0.31 -15.07
C ASP A 39 -10.25 -0.49 -14.21
N SER A 40 -9.06 -0.81 -14.72
CA SER A 40 -8.03 -1.48 -13.94
C SER A 40 -7.47 -0.60 -12.84
N LEU A 41 -7.34 0.70 -13.09
CA LEU A 41 -6.95 1.70 -12.08
C LEU A 41 -8.02 1.86 -11.00
N LEU A 42 -9.29 1.97 -11.40
CA LEU A 42 -10.41 2.06 -10.47
C LEU A 42 -10.56 0.77 -9.64
N PHE A 43 -10.41 -0.38 -10.31
CA PHE A 43 -10.37 -1.68 -9.64
C PHE A 43 -9.24 -1.77 -8.61
N ALA A 44 -8.05 -1.30 -8.95
CA ALA A 44 -6.91 -1.29 -8.02
C ALA A 44 -7.18 -0.45 -6.77
N ILE A 45 -7.89 0.69 -6.93
CA ILE A 45 -8.34 1.51 -5.79
C ILE A 45 -9.34 0.73 -4.93
N CYS A 46 -10.17 -0.14 -5.51
CA CYS A 46 -11.06 -1.03 -4.73
C CYS A 46 -10.25 -2.14 -4.04
N LEU A 47 -9.31 -2.75 -4.76
CA LEU A 47 -8.57 -3.95 -4.38
C LEU A 47 -7.59 -3.74 -3.22
N GLU A 48 -6.98 -2.56 -3.11
CA GLU A 48 -5.94 -2.32 -2.11
C GLU A 48 -6.44 -2.62 -0.68
N GLY A 49 -5.86 -3.64 -0.02
CA GLY A 49 -6.24 -4.04 1.33
C GLY A 49 -7.61 -4.73 1.42
N THR A 50 -8.05 -5.39 0.35
CA THR A 50 -9.32 -6.12 0.31
C THR A 50 -9.19 -7.44 -0.48
N PRO A 51 -10.02 -8.45 -0.18
CA PRO A 51 -10.15 -9.64 -1.02
C PRO A 51 -10.66 -9.29 -2.41
N HIS A 52 -10.27 -10.07 -3.41
CA HIS A 52 -10.58 -9.80 -4.81
C HIS A 52 -12.10 -9.72 -5.08
N ASP A 53 -12.89 -10.62 -4.49
CA ASP A 53 -14.34 -10.67 -4.70
C ASP A 53 -15.06 -9.41 -4.15
N GLN A 54 -14.57 -8.85 -3.04
CA GLN A 54 -15.11 -7.61 -2.50
C GLN A 54 -14.76 -6.41 -3.39
N ALA A 55 -13.55 -6.40 -3.95
CA ALA A 55 -13.12 -5.38 -4.90
C ALA A 55 -13.95 -5.41 -6.20
N GLU A 56 -14.26 -6.62 -6.70
CA GLU A 56 -15.14 -6.83 -7.86
C GLU A 56 -16.54 -6.29 -7.60
N ALA A 57 -17.13 -6.64 -6.45
CA ALA A 57 -18.45 -6.16 -6.05
C ALA A 57 -18.48 -4.62 -5.94
N ALA A 58 -17.44 -4.01 -5.37
CA ALA A 58 -17.34 -2.57 -5.25
C ALA A 58 -17.21 -1.85 -6.60
N LEU A 59 -16.42 -2.40 -7.54
CA LEU A 59 -16.32 -1.85 -8.89
C LEU A 59 -17.64 -1.99 -9.66
N LEU A 60 -18.31 -3.13 -9.56
CA LEU A 60 -19.62 -3.32 -10.19
C LEU A 60 -20.63 -2.31 -9.63
N LYS A 61 -20.72 -2.18 -8.30
CA LYS A 61 -21.57 -1.19 -7.64
C LYS A 61 -21.22 0.23 -8.06
N PHE A 62 -19.95 0.55 -8.26
CA PHE A 62 -19.52 1.84 -8.80
C PHE A 62 -20.10 2.08 -10.21
N GLN A 63 -19.94 1.11 -11.11
CA GLN A 63 -20.41 1.20 -12.49
C GLN A 63 -21.95 1.26 -12.61
N GLU A 64 -22.67 0.66 -11.66
CA GLU A 64 -24.14 0.71 -11.60
C GLU A 64 -24.67 1.99 -10.94
N SER A 65 -23.87 2.63 -10.07
CA SER A 65 -24.29 3.81 -9.30
C SER A 65 -24.22 5.13 -10.09
N PHE A 66 -23.47 5.16 -11.19
CA PHE A 66 -23.26 6.36 -12.00
C PHE A 66 -23.45 6.03 -13.48
N PHE A 67 -24.13 6.90 -14.22
CA PHE A 67 -24.38 6.73 -15.65
C PHE A 67 -23.08 6.74 -16.47
N ASP A 68 -22.14 7.60 -16.11
CA ASP A 68 -20.81 7.67 -16.71
C ASP A 68 -19.76 8.17 -15.71
N TYR A 69 -18.47 8.12 -16.11
CA TYR A 69 -17.39 8.65 -15.28
C TYR A 69 -17.47 10.17 -15.06
N ASN A 70 -18.19 10.91 -15.91
CA ASN A 70 -18.37 12.34 -15.73
C ASN A 70 -19.30 12.64 -14.56
N GLU A 71 -20.40 11.90 -14.41
CA GLU A 71 -21.27 11.96 -13.25
C GLU A 71 -20.50 11.61 -11.97
N ALA A 72 -19.74 10.50 -11.97
CA ALA A 72 -18.93 10.11 -10.83
C ALA A 72 -17.90 11.19 -10.44
N ARG A 73 -17.26 11.84 -11.42
CA ARG A 73 -16.28 12.92 -11.19
C ARG A 73 -16.91 14.16 -10.55
N VAL A 74 -18.12 14.55 -10.96
CA VAL A 74 -18.80 15.74 -10.43
C VAL A 74 -19.59 15.47 -9.14
N SER A 75 -19.70 14.21 -8.74
CA SER A 75 -20.36 13.79 -7.51
C SER A 75 -19.58 14.22 -6.26
N SER A 76 -20.31 14.36 -5.16
CA SER A 76 -19.69 14.61 -3.86
C SER A 76 -18.95 13.37 -3.35
N ILE A 77 -17.96 13.58 -2.47
CA ILE A 77 -17.27 12.45 -1.80
C ILE A 77 -18.25 11.60 -1.01
N THR A 78 -19.24 12.23 -0.35
CA THR A 78 -20.26 11.53 0.43
C THR A 78 -21.16 10.63 -0.42
N GLU A 79 -21.46 11.00 -1.67
CA GLU A 79 -22.19 10.14 -2.60
C GLU A 79 -21.33 8.96 -3.07
N LEU A 80 -20.10 9.24 -3.51
CA LEU A 80 -19.14 8.20 -3.94
C LEU A 80 -18.82 7.20 -2.83
N GLN A 81 -18.70 7.68 -1.58
CA GLN A 81 -18.40 6.85 -0.43
C GLN A 81 -19.43 5.73 -0.22
N LYS A 82 -20.71 5.95 -0.60
CA LYS A 82 -21.78 4.94 -0.47
C LYS A 82 -21.49 3.67 -1.27
N VAL A 83 -20.69 3.77 -2.32
CA VAL A 83 -20.23 2.62 -3.10
C VAL A 83 -19.30 1.75 -2.26
N PHE A 84 -18.38 2.37 -1.52
CA PHE A 84 -17.27 1.68 -0.83
C PHE A 84 -17.55 1.32 0.62
N VAL A 85 -18.78 1.49 1.13
CA VAL A 85 -19.12 1.28 2.56
C VAL A 85 -18.77 -0.11 3.09
N ASP A 86 -18.74 -1.11 2.21
CA ASP A 86 -18.42 -2.50 2.55
C ASP A 86 -16.90 -2.77 2.57
N LEU A 87 -16.09 -1.78 2.17
CA LEU A 87 -14.63 -1.83 2.16
C LEU A 87 -14.03 -0.97 3.28
N SER A 88 -12.76 -1.24 3.60
CA SER A 88 -11.98 -0.38 4.48
C SER A 88 -11.76 1.02 3.87
N GLU A 89 -11.71 2.04 4.73
CA GLU A 89 -11.42 3.44 4.35
C GLU A 89 -12.28 3.99 3.18
N PRO A 90 -13.62 3.95 3.28
CA PRO A 90 -14.51 4.24 2.15
C PRO A 90 -14.39 5.70 1.66
N GLU A 91 -14.18 6.66 2.57
CA GLU A 91 -13.98 8.07 2.23
C GLU A 91 -12.69 8.29 1.44
N TRP A 92 -11.61 7.62 1.85
CA TRP A 92 -10.32 7.68 1.17
C TRP A 92 -10.40 7.11 -0.24
N ARG A 93 -11.08 5.96 -0.43
CA ARG A 93 -11.31 5.36 -1.76
C ARG A 93 -12.13 6.28 -2.65
N ALA A 94 -13.22 6.85 -2.13
CA ALA A 94 -14.06 7.81 -2.87
C ALA A 94 -13.26 9.03 -3.34
N MET A 95 -12.42 9.58 -2.46
CA MET A 95 -11.55 10.71 -2.79
C MET A 95 -10.58 10.35 -3.92
N ARG A 96 -9.90 9.21 -3.82
CA ARG A 96 -8.94 8.75 -4.83
C ARG A 96 -9.57 8.50 -6.19
N VAL A 97 -10.75 7.87 -6.23
CA VAL A 97 -11.51 7.66 -7.47
C VAL A 97 -11.83 9.01 -8.12
N ARG A 98 -12.42 9.94 -7.37
CA ARG A 98 -12.82 11.24 -7.91
C ARG A 98 -11.62 12.04 -8.41
N GLU A 99 -10.55 12.11 -7.63
CA GLU A 99 -9.34 12.84 -8.02
C GLU A 99 -8.67 12.23 -9.26
N SER A 100 -8.63 10.90 -9.36
CA SER A 100 -8.11 10.21 -10.54
C SER A 100 -8.93 10.55 -11.79
N LEU A 101 -10.26 10.49 -11.71
CA LEU A 101 -11.15 10.86 -12.80
C LEU A 101 -11.01 12.34 -13.18
N GLN A 102 -10.86 13.23 -12.19
CA GLN A 102 -10.66 14.65 -12.40
C GLN A 102 -9.37 14.92 -13.18
N ILE A 103 -8.23 14.39 -12.72
CA ILE A 103 -6.93 14.63 -13.36
C ILE A 103 -6.89 14.05 -14.79
N ILE A 104 -7.47 12.87 -14.98
CA ILE A 104 -7.55 12.25 -16.32
C ILE A 104 -8.37 13.13 -17.26
N PHE A 105 -9.55 13.58 -16.81
CA PHE A 105 -10.42 14.42 -17.62
C PHE A 105 -9.79 15.80 -17.92
N GLU A 106 -9.17 16.45 -16.95
CA GLU A 106 -8.50 17.75 -17.16
C GLU A 106 -7.33 17.65 -18.15
N GLY A 107 -6.57 16.55 -18.11
CA GLY A 107 -5.41 16.36 -18.98
C GLY A 107 -5.78 16.04 -20.44
N ARG A 108 -6.96 15.46 -20.69
CA ARG A 108 -7.28 14.83 -21.98
C ARG A 108 -8.66 15.18 -22.54
N TYR A 109 -9.54 15.80 -21.74
CA TYR A 109 -10.96 15.98 -22.02
C TYR A 109 -11.67 14.67 -22.44
N SER A 110 -11.15 13.54 -21.94
CA SER A 110 -11.62 12.18 -22.22
C SER A 110 -11.17 11.26 -21.09
N TYR A 111 -11.93 10.19 -20.87
CA TYR A 111 -11.58 9.10 -19.95
C TYR A 111 -10.78 7.98 -20.62
N ASP A 112 -10.57 8.07 -21.94
CA ASP A 112 -9.78 7.11 -22.69
C ASP A 112 -8.28 7.33 -22.48
N ILE A 113 -7.67 6.36 -21.80
CA ILE A 113 -6.23 6.23 -21.56
C ILE A 113 -5.67 4.89 -22.08
N GLU A 114 -6.38 4.22 -23.01
CA GLU A 114 -5.96 2.96 -23.63
C GLU A 114 -4.67 3.11 -24.46
N ASP A 115 -4.36 4.33 -24.90
CA ASP A 115 -3.12 4.63 -25.61
C ASP A 115 -1.87 4.29 -24.78
N PHE A 116 -1.97 4.19 -23.46
CA PHE A 116 -0.87 3.70 -22.63
C PHE A 116 -0.45 2.26 -22.96
N LYS A 117 -1.38 1.39 -23.39
CA LYS A 117 -1.05 0.01 -23.83
C LYS A 117 -0.12 -0.02 -25.05
N LYS A 118 -0.09 1.07 -25.83
CA LYS A 118 0.74 1.22 -27.04
C LYS A 118 2.02 2.03 -26.79
N LYS A 119 2.13 2.74 -25.67
CA LYS A 119 3.26 3.60 -25.32
C LYS A 119 4.34 2.83 -24.54
N ASN A 120 5.51 3.46 -24.35
CA ASN A 120 6.55 2.94 -23.47
C ASN A 120 6.08 2.95 -21.99
N LEU A 121 6.42 1.90 -21.24
CA LEU A 121 6.07 1.71 -19.82
C LEU A 121 6.41 2.93 -18.96
N ASP A 122 7.59 3.52 -19.19
CA ASP A 122 8.06 4.69 -18.41
C ASP A 122 7.12 5.89 -18.53
N ALA A 123 6.47 6.07 -19.69
CA ALA A 123 5.56 7.20 -19.91
C ALA A 123 4.25 7.01 -19.14
N ALA A 124 3.72 5.78 -19.13
CA ALA A 124 2.53 5.44 -18.36
C ALA A 124 2.81 5.54 -16.86
N GLU A 125 3.94 5.01 -16.40
CA GLU A 125 4.34 5.09 -14.99
C GLU A 125 4.49 6.54 -14.50
N LYS A 126 5.17 7.39 -15.27
CA LYS A 126 5.30 8.83 -14.95
C LYS A 126 3.96 9.53 -14.89
N TYR A 127 3.04 9.19 -15.79
CA TYR A 127 1.70 9.75 -15.79
C TYR A 127 0.93 9.32 -14.54
N LEU A 128 0.89 8.02 -14.22
CA LEU A 128 0.23 7.51 -13.04
C LEU A 128 0.82 8.10 -11.75
N LYS A 129 2.15 8.23 -11.65
CA LYS A 129 2.84 8.89 -10.53
C LYS A 129 2.54 10.39 -10.39
N SER A 130 2.04 11.05 -11.44
CA SER A 130 1.63 12.45 -11.37
C SER A 130 0.31 12.64 -10.63
N ILE A 131 -0.51 11.59 -10.54
CA ILE A 131 -1.77 11.55 -9.80
C ILE A 131 -1.43 11.25 -8.33
N LYS A 132 -1.28 12.30 -7.51
CA LYS A 132 -0.77 12.19 -6.13
C LYS A 132 -1.63 11.36 -5.18
N SER A 133 -2.90 11.18 -5.52
CA SER A 133 -3.84 10.36 -4.75
C SER A 133 -3.63 8.85 -4.96
N LEU A 134 -2.88 8.44 -5.98
CA LEU A 134 -2.58 7.03 -6.22
C LEU A 134 -1.46 6.55 -5.32
N THR A 135 -1.69 5.40 -4.68
CA THR A 135 -0.66 4.70 -3.92
C THR A 135 0.26 3.92 -4.88
N PRO A 136 1.50 3.60 -4.46
CA PRO A 136 2.38 2.73 -5.25
C PRO A 136 1.70 1.41 -5.66
N PHE A 137 0.90 0.82 -4.77
CA PHE A 137 0.10 -0.37 -5.05
C PHE A 137 -0.82 -0.18 -6.26
N VAL A 138 -1.59 0.91 -6.30
CA VAL A 138 -2.55 1.16 -7.40
C VAL A 138 -1.81 1.31 -8.73
N ILE A 139 -0.68 2.02 -8.72
CA ILE A 139 0.17 2.22 -9.90
C ILE A 139 0.72 0.87 -10.37
N ASP A 140 1.36 0.11 -9.48
CA ASP A 140 1.99 -1.16 -9.82
C ASP A 140 0.96 -2.19 -10.31
N TYR A 141 -0.22 -2.25 -9.69
CA TYR A 141 -1.29 -3.14 -10.12
C TYR A 141 -1.77 -2.81 -11.53
N THR A 142 -2.04 -1.53 -11.80
CA THR A 142 -2.47 -1.06 -13.11
C THR A 142 -1.40 -1.37 -14.17
N MET A 143 -0.14 -1.06 -13.86
CA MET A 143 1.02 -1.32 -14.72
C MET A 143 1.22 -2.81 -14.99
N MET A 144 1.10 -3.67 -13.97
CA MET A 144 1.26 -5.12 -14.09
C MET A 144 0.15 -5.73 -14.96
N THR A 145 -1.11 -5.39 -14.68
CA THR A 145 -2.27 -6.03 -15.30
C THR A 145 -2.55 -5.54 -16.72
N THR A 146 -2.34 -4.26 -17.01
CA THR A 146 -2.73 -3.67 -18.30
C THR A 146 -1.57 -3.40 -19.24
N LEU A 147 -0.38 -3.15 -18.69
CA LEU A 147 0.81 -2.78 -19.46
C LEU A 147 1.87 -3.88 -19.44
N GLY A 148 1.64 -4.96 -18.69
CA GLY A 148 2.58 -6.08 -18.59
C GLY A 148 3.90 -5.67 -17.95
N SER A 149 3.88 -4.72 -17.00
CA SER A 149 5.05 -4.44 -16.17
C SER A 149 5.39 -5.67 -15.31
N HIS A 150 6.68 -5.89 -15.08
CA HIS A 150 7.16 -6.96 -14.21
C HIS A 150 7.41 -6.41 -12.82
N THR A 151 6.35 -6.09 -12.09
CA THR A 151 6.39 -5.64 -10.69
C THR A 151 5.24 -6.33 -9.95
N VAL A 152 5.45 -6.70 -8.69
CA VAL A 152 4.40 -7.25 -7.84
C VAL A 152 3.82 -6.11 -7.00
N PRO A 153 2.51 -5.81 -7.09
CA PRO A 153 1.89 -4.77 -6.27
C PRO A 153 1.90 -5.18 -4.79
N VAL A 154 2.33 -4.26 -3.92
CA VAL A 154 2.42 -4.50 -2.48
C VAL A 154 1.72 -3.37 -1.72
N ASN A 155 0.79 -3.76 -0.85
CA ASN A 155 0.19 -2.90 0.17
C ASN A 155 0.69 -3.36 1.56
N SER A 156 0.25 -2.69 2.63
CA SER A 156 0.69 -3.00 4.00
C SER A 156 0.42 -4.46 4.40
N SER A 157 -0.78 -4.99 4.13
CA SER A 157 -1.15 -6.37 4.48
C SER A 157 -0.30 -7.40 3.71
N ILE A 158 -0.04 -7.17 2.42
CA ILE A 158 0.83 -8.04 1.62
C ILE A 158 2.28 -7.96 2.12
N LEU A 159 2.76 -6.77 2.49
CA LEU A 159 4.10 -6.58 3.04
C LEU A 159 4.28 -7.38 4.33
N GLU A 160 3.37 -7.21 5.30
CA GLU A 160 3.36 -7.96 6.56
C GLU A 160 3.30 -9.47 6.31
N CYS A 161 2.39 -9.92 5.43
CA CYS A 161 2.29 -11.31 5.06
C CYS A 161 3.60 -11.85 4.46
N CYS A 162 4.26 -11.08 3.58
CA CYS A 162 5.53 -11.50 2.99
C CYS A 162 6.68 -11.53 4.00
N ILE A 163 6.70 -10.60 4.97
CA ILE A 163 7.70 -10.56 6.04
C ILE A 163 7.52 -11.75 6.99
N VAL A 164 6.31 -11.99 7.48
CA VAL A 164 5.99 -13.11 8.39
C VAL A 164 6.27 -14.45 7.73
N LEU A 165 5.96 -14.57 6.43
CA LEU A 165 6.31 -15.75 5.66
C LEU A 165 7.81 -15.83 5.32
N GLY A 166 8.66 -14.85 5.67
CA GLY A 166 10.09 -14.89 5.38
C GLY A 166 10.45 -14.73 3.89
N LEU A 167 9.53 -14.21 3.08
CA LEU A 167 9.77 -13.87 1.67
C LEU A 167 10.51 -12.53 1.52
N LEU A 168 10.30 -11.62 2.47
CA LEU A 168 10.96 -10.33 2.54
C LEU A 168 11.66 -10.16 3.90
N PRO A 169 12.80 -9.45 3.94
CA PRO A 169 13.43 -9.01 5.20
C PRO A 169 12.51 -8.15 6.06
N ALA A 170 12.65 -8.22 7.39
CA ALA A 170 11.82 -7.47 8.34
C ALA A 170 11.98 -5.93 8.23
N ASP A 171 13.11 -5.46 7.74
CA ASP A 171 13.40 -4.03 7.51
C ASP A 171 12.97 -3.53 6.11
N THR A 172 12.23 -4.34 5.36
CA THR A 172 11.79 -3.99 4.01
C THR A 172 10.77 -2.87 4.03
N ASP A 173 11.10 -1.76 3.37
CA ASP A 173 10.16 -0.68 3.11
C ASP A 173 9.18 -1.04 1.98
N ILE A 174 7.94 -0.59 2.12
CA ILE A 174 6.83 -0.83 1.17
C ILE A 174 7.17 -0.39 -0.26
N SER A 175 7.92 0.71 -0.43
CA SER A 175 8.29 1.21 -1.76
C SER A 175 9.29 0.32 -2.49
N SER A 176 10.07 -0.48 -1.75
CA SER A 176 11.07 -1.40 -2.32
C SER A 176 10.56 -2.84 -2.44
N ALA A 177 9.49 -3.18 -1.72
CA ALA A 177 8.99 -4.55 -1.59
C ALA A 177 8.61 -5.17 -2.95
N GLY A 178 7.93 -4.42 -3.81
CA GLY A 178 7.52 -4.89 -5.13
C GLY A 178 8.70 -5.29 -6.03
N ASP A 179 9.78 -4.50 -6.01
CA ASP A 179 11.01 -4.78 -6.77
C ASP A 179 11.80 -5.97 -6.18
N GLN A 180 11.78 -6.15 -4.86
CA GLN A 180 12.39 -7.31 -4.22
C GLN A 180 11.64 -8.61 -4.58
N LEU A 181 10.31 -8.58 -4.59
CA LEU A 181 9.47 -9.72 -4.99
C LEU A 181 9.58 -10.03 -6.48
N LYS A 182 9.75 -9.01 -7.33
CA LYS A 182 10.02 -9.17 -8.77
C LYS A 182 11.24 -10.05 -9.04
N ALA A 183 12.29 -9.96 -8.22
CA ALA A 183 13.47 -10.82 -8.36
C ALA A 183 13.19 -12.30 -8.03
N ALA A 184 12.13 -12.58 -7.29
CA ALA A 184 11.73 -13.92 -6.86
C ALA A 184 10.66 -14.56 -7.75
N VAL A 185 9.86 -13.77 -8.46
CA VAL A 185 8.72 -14.26 -9.24
C VAL A 185 8.92 -14.00 -10.72
N ARG A 186 8.73 -15.02 -11.56
CA ARG A 186 8.81 -14.86 -13.03
C ARG A 186 7.71 -13.94 -13.52
N LYS A 187 7.97 -13.17 -14.58
CA LYS A 187 7.00 -12.22 -15.16
C LYS A 187 5.63 -12.85 -15.44
N ALA A 188 5.61 -14.05 -16.03
CA ALA A 188 4.37 -14.75 -16.36
C ALA A 188 3.59 -15.25 -15.13
N ASP A 189 4.28 -15.46 -14.01
CA ASP A 189 3.69 -15.98 -12.77
C ASP A 189 3.27 -14.85 -11.81
N ALA A 190 3.72 -13.61 -12.03
CA ALA A 190 3.50 -12.47 -11.15
C ALA A 190 2.01 -12.18 -10.88
N PRO A 191 1.10 -12.16 -11.88
CA PRO A 191 -0.32 -11.92 -11.61
C PRO A 191 -0.96 -13.00 -10.74
N LEU A 192 -0.57 -14.25 -10.92
CA LEU A 192 -1.09 -15.37 -10.12
C LEU A 192 -0.52 -15.37 -8.71
N PHE A 193 0.78 -15.10 -8.57
CA PHE A 193 1.40 -14.93 -7.25
C PHE A 193 0.74 -13.80 -6.47
N PHE A 194 0.55 -12.63 -7.12
CA PHE A 194 -0.11 -11.47 -6.53
C PHE A 194 -1.53 -11.81 -6.06
N TYR A 195 -2.34 -12.44 -6.91
CA TYR A 195 -3.71 -12.82 -6.55
C TYR A 195 -3.71 -13.70 -5.29
N LEU A 196 -2.89 -14.74 -5.26
CA LEU A 196 -2.85 -15.69 -4.14
C LEU A 196 -2.36 -15.06 -2.83
N ILE A 197 -1.35 -14.20 -2.88
CA ILE A 197 -0.84 -13.53 -1.68
C ILE A 197 -1.81 -12.45 -1.19
N ASN A 198 -2.51 -11.76 -2.09
CA ASN A 198 -3.57 -10.82 -1.72
C ASN A 198 -4.74 -11.52 -1.03
N GLU A 199 -5.18 -12.68 -1.54
CA GLU A 199 -6.22 -13.48 -0.88
C GLU A 199 -5.77 -13.92 0.51
N LEU A 200 -4.55 -14.43 0.68
CA LEU A 200 -4.05 -14.80 2.01
C LEU A 200 -3.98 -13.61 2.97
N ALA A 201 -3.45 -12.48 2.50
CA ALA A 201 -3.22 -11.30 3.34
C ALA A 201 -4.53 -10.65 3.83
N ASN A 202 -5.64 -10.86 3.11
CA ASN A 202 -6.95 -10.27 3.45
C ASN A 202 -8.00 -11.32 3.86
N ASP A 203 -7.66 -12.61 3.94
CA ASP A 203 -8.55 -13.66 4.44
C ASP A 203 -8.75 -13.48 5.94
N GLU A 204 -10.00 -13.26 6.38
CA GLU A 204 -10.37 -13.01 7.77
C GLU A 204 -9.83 -14.07 8.74
N ASN A 205 -9.66 -15.31 8.28
CA ASN A 205 -9.16 -16.41 9.11
C ASN A 205 -7.66 -16.30 9.42
N TYR A 206 -6.89 -15.58 8.58
CA TYR A 206 -5.44 -15.48 8.71
C TYR A 206 -4.94 -14.06 8.93
N ALA A 207 -5.63 -13.04 8.41
CA ALA A 207 -5.17 -11.65 8.45
C ALA A 207 -4.83 -11.20 9.88
N THR A 208 -5.72 -11.47 10.84
CA THR A 208 -5.49 -11.15 12.26
C THR A 208 -4.29 -11.90 12.81
N LEU A 209 -4.17 -13.20 12.51
CA LEU A 209 -3.06 -14.02 13.00
C LEU A 209 -1.73 -13.57 12.39
N ILE A 210 -1.69 -13.27 11.09
CA ILE A 210 -0.51 -12.75 10.39
C ILE A 210 -0.05 -11.45 11.03
N HIS A 211 -0.96 -10.53 11.35
CA HIS A 211 -0.62 -9.26 11.99
C HIS A 211 -0.03 -9.45 13.40
N GLU A 212 -0.44 -10.49 14.12
CA GLU A 212 0.05 -10.81 15.47
C GLU A 212 1.31 -11.69 15.50
N LEU A 213 1.76 -12.20 14.36
CA LEU A 213 2.95 -13.05 14.27
C LEU A 213 4.21 -12.19 14.19
N ASP A 214 5.22 -12.57 14.98
CA ASP A 214 6.53 -11.95 14.89
C ASP A 214 7.22 -12.36 13.57
N PRO A 215 7.97 -11.46 12.93
CA PRO A 215 8.85 -11.82 11.83
C PRO A 215 9.80 -12.96 12.23
N PRO A 216 10.20 -13.82 11.28
CA PRO A 216 11.11 -14.93 11.56
C PRO A 216 12.44 -14.42 12.15
N ASP A 217 12.71 -14.82 13.38
CA ASP A 217 13.88 -14.40 14.18
C ASP A 217 15.12 -15.21 13.79
N GLN A 218 15.64 -14.96 12.58
CA GLN A 218 16.78 -15.69 12.01
C GLN A 218 17.84 -14.71 11.48
N ASP A 219 19.04 -14.80 12.04
CA ASP A 219 20.19 -13.98 11.61
C ASP A 219 20.63 -14.26 10.16
N ASP A 220 20.28 -15.43 9.62
CA ASP A 220 20.61 -15.85 8.25
C ASP A 220 19.40 -15.73 7.32
N GLN A 221 19.53 -14.93 6.27
CA GLN A 221 18.47 -14.71 5.28
C GLN A 221 18.11 -16.03 4.56
N MET A 222 19.07 -16.94 4.35
CA MET A 222 18.80 -18.22 3.69
C MET A 222 17.99 -19.16 4.59
N ALA A 223 18.26 -19.17 5.89
CA ALA A 223 17.43 -19.87 6.88
C ALA A 223 16.00 -19.32 6.91
N THR A 224 15.86 -17.99 6.91
CA THR A 224 14.56 -17.30 6.80
C THR A 224 13.77 -17.75 5.57
N LEU A 225 14.41 -17.72 4.40
CA LEU A 225 13.77 -18.09 3.15
C LEU A 225 13.34 -19.57 3.13
N LYS A 226 14.14 -20.47 3.71
CA LYS A 226 13.78 -21.90 3.83
C LYS A 226 12.60 -22.15 4.78
N HIS A 227 12.37 -21.27 5.74
CA HIS A 227 11.24 -21.34 6.66
C HIS A 227 9.91 -20.99 5.99
N SER A 228 9.92 -20.24 4.88
CA SER A 228 8.70 -19.72 4.24
C SER A 228 7.64 -20.78 3.93
N ALA A 229 7.99 -21.81 3.15
CA ALA A 229 7.02 -22.81 2.72
C ALA A 229 6.51 -23.71 3.87
N PRO A 230 7.37 -24.18 4.80
CA PRO A 230 6.90 -24.83 6.03
C PRO A 230 5.99 -23.94 6.86
N HIS A 231 6.36 -22.67 7.08
CA HIS A 231 5.58 -21.74 7.91
C HIS A 231 4.20 -21.48 7.33
N LEU A 232 4.10 -21.31 6.00
CA LEU A 232 2.80 -21.22 5.33
C LEU A 232 1.96 -22.48 5.57
N LYS A 233 2.55 -23.69 5.46
CA LYS A 233 1.80 -24.93 5.69
C LYS A 233 1.28 -25.03 7.11
N GLU A 234 2.07 -24.62 8.09
CA GLU A 234 1.66 -24.60 9.48
C GLU A 234 0.57 -23.56 9.74
N LEU A 235 0.67 -22.38 9.12
CA LEU A 235 -0.34 -21.33 9.17
C LEU A 235 -1.67 -21.86 8.61
N LEU A 236 -1.65 -22.44 7.41
CA LEU A 236 -2.84 -23.00 6.76
C LEU A 236 -3.42 -24.20 7.51
N ALA A 237 -2.60 -24.97 8.23
CA ALA A 237 -3.02 -26.08 9.08
C ALA A 237 -3.51 -25.64 10.47
N GLY A 238 -3.50 -24.35 10.80
CA GLY A 238 -3.93 -23.82 12.10
C GLY A 238 -3.01 -24.19 13.27
N LYS A 239 -1.73 -24.44 12.98
CA LYS A 239 -0.73 -24.85 14.00
C LYS A 239 0.01 -23.68 14.63
N LEU A 240 0.02 -22.51 13.99
CA LEU A 240 0.59 -21.29 14.55
C LEU A 240 -0.36 -20.69 15.57
N LYS A 241 0.21 -20.16 16.66
CA LYS A 241 -0.51 -19.40 17.67
C LYS A 241 0.12 -18.02 17.76
N SER A 242 -0.70 -17.00 18.02
CA SER A 242 -0.16 -15.67 18.22
C SER A 242 0.61 -15.58 19.52
N ASN A 243 1.64 -14.73 19.53
CA ASN A 243 2.43 -14.43 20.72
C ASN A 243 1.74 -13.45 21.66
N SER A 244 0.42 -13.23 21.51
CA SER A 244 -0.35 -12.40 22.42
C SER A 244 -0.37 -13.02 23.82
N LYS A 245 0.54 -12.52 24.66
CA LYS A 245 0.59 -12.80 26.09
C LYS A 245 -0.79 -12.44 26.66
N PRO A 246 -1.54 -13.36 27.31
CA PRO A 246 -2.83 -13.01 27.85
C PRO A 246 -2.63 -11.90 28.89
N ALA A 247 -3.27 -10.76 28.66
CA ALA A 247 -3.28 -9.66 29.61
C ALA A 247 -3.88 -10.15 30.93
N LYS A 248 -3.02 -10.58 31.85
CA LYS A 248 -3.39 -10.83 33.24
C LYS A 248 -3.85 -9.49 33.80
N LYS A 249 -5.16 -9.37 34.05
CA LYS A 249 -5.74 -8.37 34.95
C LYS A 249 -5.02 -8.47 36.29
N SER A 250 -4.04 -7.60 36.52
CA SER A 250 -3.59 -7.25 37.86
C SER A 250 -4.48 -6.13 38.38
N THR A 251 -5.57 -6.53 39.03
CA THR A 251 -6.16 -5.70 40.09
C THR A 251 -5.12 -5.49 41.18
N SER A 252 -4.50 -4.31 41.24
CA SER A 252 -3.77 -3.86 42.42
C SER A 252 -4.32 -2.52 42.89
N SER A 253 -5.15 -2.61 43.91
CA SER A 253 -5.64 -1.51 44.74
C SER A 253 -4.47 -0.77 45.41
N SER A 254 -4.29 0.50 45.08
CA SER A 254 -3.39 1.40 45.81
C SER A 254 -4.11 2.00 47.03
N LYS A 255 -3.88 1.40 48.21
CA LYS A 255 -4.03 2.10 49.49
C LYS A 255 -2.68 2.68 49.89
N THR A 256 -2.49 3.98 49.68
CA THR A 256 -1.30 4.70 50.17
C THR A 256 -1.64 5.40 51.47
N LYS A 257 -1.05 4.92 52.57
CA LYS A 257 -1.03 5.57 53.89
C LYS A 257 -0.15 6.82 53.82
N SER A 258 -0.69 7.90 54.35
CA SER A 258 -0.04 9.17 54.65
C SER A 258 0.85 9.08 55.90
N THR A 259 2.08 9.59 55.82
CA THR A 259 2.78 10.19 56.96
C THR A 259 3.59 11.38 56.47
N ALA A 260 3.37 12.50 57.14
CA ALA A 260 3.94 13.81 56.88
C ALA A 260 5.32 13.96 57.53
N GLU A 261 6.22 14.75 56.93
CA GLU A 261 6.96 15.77 57.69
C GLU A 261 7.64 16.84 56.82
N LYS A 262 7.34 18.10 57.18
CA LYS A 262 8.15 19.34 57.17
C LYS A 262 8.84 19.84 55.89
N ALA A 263 8.31 20.97 55.42
CA ALA A 263 9.06 22.04 54.75
C ALA A 263 9.90 22.86 55.77
N PRO A 264 10.86 23.67 55.32
CA PRO A 264 10.52 25.11 55.27
C PRO A 264 11.14 25.94 54.12
N LYS A 265 10.26 26.80 53.58
CA LYS A 265 10.38 28.26 53.34
C LYS A 265 11.31 28.87 52.26
N LYS A 266 10.64 29.74 51.47
CA LYS A 266 11.04 31.07 50.92
C LYS A 266 12.00 31.03 49.70
N LYS A 267 11.84 31.79 48.61
CA LYS A 267 11.20 33.10 48.38
C LYS A 267 10.51 33.19 47.01
N THR A 268 9.45 34.00 47.00
CA THR A 268 8.67 34.59 45.90
C THR A 268 9.40 35.66 45.08
N SER A 269 9.15 35.71 43.76
CA SER A 269 8.79 36.89 42.90
C SER A 269 9.18 36.59 41.44
N LYS A 270 8.30 36.24 40.49
CA LYS A 270 7.24 37.00 39.77
C LYS A 270 7.77 38.00 38.71
N LYS A 271 7.52 37.65 37.43
CA LYS A 271 7.24 38.43 36.20
C LYS A 271 8.16 39.58 35.76
N THR A 272 8.56 39.55 34.48
CA THR A 272 8.18 40.45 33.34
C THR A 272 9.05 40.05 32.13
N ALA A 273 8.57 39.72 30.93
CA ALA A 273 7.83 40.50 29.93
C ALA A 273 8.59 41.71 29.34
N SER A 274 8.52 41.81 28.00
CA SER A 274 8.74 42.97 27.11
C SER A 274 10.02 42.94 26.23
N THR A 275 9.89 42.76 24.90
CA THR A 275 9.85 43.77 23.79
C THR A 275 11.27 44.10 23.27
N THR A 276 11.60 44.41 22.00
CA THR A 276 10.90 45.09 20.88
C THR A 276 11.76 45.05 19.59
N ALA A 277 11.10 44.94 18.43
CA ALA A 277 11.22 45.69 17.15
C ALA A 277 12.56 46.21 16.54
N LYS A 278 12.72 45.98 15.21
CA LYS A 278 12.83 46.93 14.05
C LYS A 278 13.59 46.23 12.89
N LYS A 279 13.16 46.14 11.63
CA LYS A 279 12.65 47.07 10.58
C LYS A 279 13.76 47.82 9.82
N SER A 280 13.97 47.47 8.54
CA SER A 280 14.42 48.31 7.38
C SER A 280 14.98 47.41 6.26
N SER A 281 14.97 47.65 4.93
CA SER A 281 14.27 48.49 3.94
C SER A 281 15.11 48.47 2.65
N GLY A 282 14.51 48.61 1.45
CA GLY A 282 15.16 48.89 0.15
C GLY A 282 14.98 47.75 -0.87
N THR A 283 14.17 47.80 -1.94
CA THR A 283 14.06 48.76 -3.08
C THR A 283 15.43 48.95 -3.76
N THR A 284 15.66 48.71 -5.07
CA THR A 284 15.00 49.35 -6.23
C THR A 284 15.51 48.78 -7.57
N LYS A 285 14.63 48.75 -8.60
CA LYS A 285 14.83 49.07 -10.07
C LYS A 285 15.87 48.26 -10.90
N LYS A 286 15.80 48.10 -12.23
CA LYS A 286 14.88 48.36 -13.37
C LYS A 286 15.68 48.08 -14.65
N LYS A 287 14.97 47.81 -15.77
CA LYS A 287 15.32 47.95 -17.22
C LYS A 287 15.46 46.60 -17.96
N THR A 288 14.55 46.22 -18.87
CA THR A 288 14.35 46.67 -20.29
C THR A 288 15.62 46.47 -21.13
N ALA A 289 15.66 45.88 -22.34
CA ALA A 289 14.69 45.83 -23.43
C ALA A 289 15.14 44.84 -24.54
N LYS A 290 14.16 44.41 -25.36
CA LYS A 290 14.16 44.31 -26.84
C LYS A 290 15.10 43.34 -27.60
N LYS A 291 14.41 42.40 -28.29
CA LYS A 291 14.23 42.30 -29.76
C LYS A 291 15.45 41.85 -30.60
N ALA A 292 15.33 40.70 -31.29
CA ALA A 292 15.16 40.63 -32.75
C ALA A 292 15.38 39.21 -33.32
N THR A 293 14.44 38.84 -34.18
CA THR A 293 14.46 37.81 -35.23
C THR A 293 15.75 37.74 -36.08
N LYS A 294 16.16 36.53 -36.48
CA LYS A 294 16.36 36.19 -37.91
C LYS A 294 16.50 34.68 -38.17
N LYS A 295 15.79 34.24 -39.21
CA LYS A 295 15.98 33.00 -39.99
C LYS A 295 17.45 32.71 -40.30
N LYS A 296 17.80 31.42 -40.28
CA LYS A 296 18.19 30.70 -41.49
C LYS A 296 17.77 29.25 -41.37
#